data_AF-A0AAN8CFY3-F1
#
_entry.id   AF-A0AAN8CFY3-F1
#
_cell.length_a   1.000
_cell.length_b   1.000
_cell.length_c   1.000
_cell.angle_alpha   90.00
_cell.angle_beta   90.00
_cell.angle_gamma   90.00
#
_symmetry.space_group_name_H-M   'P 1'
#
loop_
_entity.id
_entity.type
_entity.pdbx_description
1 polymer ?
#
loop_
_entity_poly.entity_id
_entity_poly.type
_entity_poly.pdbx_seq_one_letter_code
_entity_poly.pdbx_strand_id
1 'polypeptide(L)'
;MERTVLDKLIATSPLSLQMIEGSSMKRYDSIQKLLNETSHLKQAMSAADRLRLFPTLHRRNSSKRAAPQPICSLKEEAEDEVQDTRL
;
A
#
# COMPACT_ATOMS: atom_id res chain seq x y z
N MET A 1 -6.91 -20.59 5.62
CA MET A 1 -6.77 -20.70 7.09
C MET A 1 -5.76 -19.69 7.65
N GLU A 2 -4.70 -19.35 6.91
CA GLU A 2 -3.67 -18.35 7.27
C GLU A 2 -4.18 -16.94 7.64
N ARG A 3 -5.22 -16.44 6.95
CA ARG A 3 -5.70 -15.05 7.13
C ARG A 3 -6.28 -14.78 8.51
N THR A 4 -6.90 -15.78 9.13
CA THR A 4 -7.55 -15.65 10.44
C THR A 4 -6.55 -15.49 11.58
N VAL A 5 -5.35 -16.06 11.43
CA VAL A 5 -4.28 -15.98 12.43
C VAL A 5 -3.65 -14.59 12.43
N LEU A 6 -3.39 -14.04 11.24
CA LEU A 6 -2.91 -12.67 11.07
C LEU A 6 -3.90 -11.63 11.59
N ASP A 7 -5.21 -11.80 11.30
CA ASP A 7 -6.23 -10.85 11.75
C ASP A 7 -6.37 -10.86 13.30
N LYS A 8 -6.30 -12.05 13.93
CA LYS A 8 -6.26 -12.17 15.41
C LYS A 8 -5.00 -11.56 16.03
N LEU A 9 -3.84 -11.69 15.37
CA LEU A 9 -2.57 -11.14 15.83
C LEU A 9 -2.52 -9.60 15.72
N ILE A 10 -3.21 -9.03 14.73
CA ILE A 10 -3.33 -7.57 14.56
C ILE A 10 -4.33 -7.00 15.58
N ALA A 11 -5.47 -7.68 15.79
CA ALA A 11 -6.52 -7.22 16.70
C ALA A 11 -6.15 -7.36 18.19
N THR A 12 -5.32 -8.34 18.53
CA THR A 12 -4.83 -8.56 19.89
C THR A 12 -3.40 -8.07 19.94
N SER A 13 -3.12 -6.83 20.37
CA SER A 13 -1.75 -6.41 20.67
C SER A 13 -1.23 -7.21 21.86
N PRO A 14 -0.38 -8.24 21.66
CA PRO A 14 0.18 -8.96 22.78
C PRO A 14 1.38 -8.16 23.32
N LEU A 15 1.63 -8.23 24.62
CA LEU A 15 2.77 -7.58 25.27
C LEU A 15 4.14 -8.02 24.67
N SER A 16 4.17 -9.17 23.98
CA SER A 16 5.34 -9.68 23.26
C SER A 16 4.91 -10.67 22.18
N LEU A 17 5.61 -10.68 21.04
CA LEU A 17 5.44 -11.64 19.94
C LEU A 17 6.50 -12.74 20.02
N GLN A 18 6.14 -13.97 19.66
CA GLN A 18 7.05 -15.12 19.61
C GLN A 18 7.05 -15.74 18.22
N MET A 19 8.25 -15.98 17.68
CA MET A 19 8.45 -16.67 16.40
C MET A 19 9.19 -17.97 16.65
N ILE A 20 8.68 -19.05 16.09
CA ILE A 20 9.32 -20.37 16.13
C ILE A 20 9.85 -20.65 14.74
N GLU A 21 11.16 -20.85 14.64
CA GLU A 21 11.86 -21.16 13.38
C GLU A 21 12.74 -22.38 13.61
N GLY A 22 12.36 -23.52 13.03
CA GLY A 22 12.97 -24.81 13.33
C GLY A 22 12.83 -25.16 14.82
N SER A 23 13.96 -25.32 15.51
CA SER A 23 14.03 -25.59 16.96
C SER A 23 14.25 -24.33 17.81
N SER A 24 14.33 -23.14 17.19
CA SER A 24 14.62 -21.89 17.88
C SER A 24 13.36 -21.06 18.11
N MET A 25 13.31 -20.39 19.26
CA MET A 25 12.23 -19.47 19.62
C MET A 25 12.79 -18.07 19.85
N LYS A 26 12.33 -17.11 19.06
CA LYS A 26 12.69 -15.69 19.18
C LYS A 26 11.52 -14.89 19.73
N ARG A 27 11.83 -13.94 20.64
CA ARG A 27 10.86 -13.00 21.21
C ARG A 27 11.08 -11.61 20.65
N TYR A 28 9.98 -10.91 20.41
CA TYR A 28 9.97 -9.57 19.84
C TYR A 28 9.04 -8.66 20.63
N ASP A 29 9.53 -7.46 20.91
CA ASP A 29 8.77 -6.44 21.64
C ASP A 29 7.77 -5.70 20.73
N SER A 30 7.98 -5.76 19.41
CA SER A 30 7.09 -5.12 18.43
C SER A 30 7.00 -5.89 17.12
N ILE A 31 5.84 -5.80 16.46
CA ILE A 31 5.61 -6.40 15.14
C ILE A 31 6.51 -5.78 14.06
N GLN A 32 6.87 -4.51 14.20
CA GLN A 32 7.77 -3.83 13.28
C GLN A 32 9.18 -4.44 13.32
N LYS A 33 9.69 -4.76 14.51
CA LYS A 33 11.01 -5.39 14.69
C LYS A 33 11.02 -6.80 14.09
N LEU A 34 10.02 -7.62 14.44
CA LEU A 34 9.85 -8.97 13.91
C LEU A 34 9.86 -8.96 12.38
N LEU A 35 9.01 -8.13 11.77
CA LEU A 35 8.86 -8.08 10.33
C LEU A 35 10.09 -7.50 9.63
N ASN A 36 10.78 -6.52 10.21
CA ASN A 36 12.00 -5.97 9.62
C ASN A 36 13.13 -7.00 9.54
N GLU A 37 13.25 -7.90 10.52
CA GLU A 37 14.18 -9.03 10.45
C GLU A 37 13.70 -10.12 9.47
N THR A 38 12.38 -10.34 9.38
CA THR A 38 11.77 -11.35 8.49
C THR A 38 11.21 -10.73 7.20
N SER A 39 12.11 -10.22 6.35
CA SER A 39 11.74 -9.54 5.10
C SER A 39 10.89 -10.39 4.14
N HIS A 40 11.14 -11.69 4.06
CA HIS A 40 10.36 -12.63 3.25
C HIS A 40 8.91 -12.73 3.73
N LEU A 41 8.69 -12.70 5.05
CA LEU A 41 7.34 -12.68 5.63
C LEU A 41 6.63 -11.37 5.25
N LYS A 42 7.32 -10.22 5.34
CA LYS A 42 6.77 -8.93 4.84
C LYS A 42 6.38 -8.99 3.36
N GLN A 43 7.11 -9.73 2.53
CA GLN A 43 6.82 -9.84 1.10
C GLN A 43 5.65 -10.77 0.81
N ALA A 44 5.47 -11.83 1.60
CA ALA A 44 4.35 -12.77 1.47
C ALA A 44 3.00 -12.16 1.94
N MET A 45 3.05 -11.12 2.78
CA MET A 45 1.84 -10.43 3.24
C MET A 45 1.14 -9.65 2.12
N SER A 46 -0.19 -9.62 2.19
CA SER A 46 -0.99 -8.80 1.29
C SER A 46 -0.70 -7.31 1.49
N ALA A 47 -0.91 -6.51 0.44
CA ALA A 47 -0.74 -5.07 0.53
C ALA A 47 -1.60 -4.49 1.68
N ALA A 48 -2.86 -4.90 1.80
CA ALA A 48 -3.80 -4.42 2.82
C ALA A 48 -3.33 -4.72 4.25
N ASP A 49 -2.80 -5.91 4.52
CA ASP A 49 -2.30 -6.27 5.85
C ASP A 49 -1.04 -5.47 6.20
N ARG A 50 -0.18 -5.20 5.21
CA ARG A 50 0.97 -4.31 5.37
C ARG A 50 0.54 -2.87 5.69
N LEU A 51 -0.56 -2.39 5.13
CA LEU A 51 -1.09 -1.06 5.46
C LEU A 51 -1.52 -0.97 6.93
N ARG A 52 -2.19 -2.02 7.41
CA ARG A 52 -2.66 -2.10 8.80
C ARG A 52 -1.50 -2.15 9.81
N LEU A 53 -0.42 -2.87 9.47
CA LEU A 53 0.76 -3.00 10.33
C LEU A 53 1.74 -1.82 10.25
N PHE A 54 1.77 -1.11 9.11
CA PHE A 54 2.66 0.02 8.87
C PHE A 54 1.90 1.26 8.37
N PRO A 55 0.99 1.84 9.16
CA PRO A 55 0.17 2.98 8.74
C PRO A 55 1.01 4.23 8.40
N THR A 56 2.21 4.35 9.00
CA THR A 56 3.14 5.47 8.78
C THR A 56 3.86 5.42 7.43
N LEU A 57 3.97 4.25 6.77
CA LEU A 57 4.56 4.14 5.42
C LEU A 57 3.77 4.95 4.39
N HIS A 58 2.45 5.07 4.56
CA HIS A 58 1.57 5.75 3.61
C HIS A 58 1.46 7.25 3.89
N ARG A 59 1.59 7.66 5.16
CA ARG A 59 1.52 9.08 5.52
C ARG A 59 2.73 9.88 5.06
N ARG A 60 3.92 9.26 4.95
CA ARG A 60 5.16 10.00 4.68
C ARG A 60 5.26 10.62 3.28
N ASN A 61 4.47 10.18 2.30
CA ASN A 61 4.50 10.76 0.94
C ASN A 61 3.17 11.34 0.45
N SER A 62 2.07 11.21 1.20
CA SER A 62 0.77 11.77 0.79
C SER A 62 0.51 13.20 1.27
N SER A 63 1.26 13.72 2.24
CA SER A 63 1.01 15.07 2.80
C SER A 63 1.46 16.22 1.88
N LYS A 64 2.12 15.92 0.74
CA LYS A 64 2.56 16.91 -0.26
C LYS A 64 1.96 16.67 -1.65
N ARG A 65 1.11 15.65 -1.83
CA ARG A 65 0.43 15.48 -3.11
C ARG A 65 -0.70 16.51 -3.18
N ALA A 66 -0.51 17.50 -4.05
CA ALA A 66 -1.58 18.38 -4.45
C ALA A 66 -2.79 17.54 -4.89
N ALA A 67 -4.00 18.02 -4.57
CA ALA A 67 -5.23 17.39 -5.02
C ALA A 67 -5.19 17.15 -6.54
N PRO A 68 -5.69 16.01 -7.05
CA PRO A 68 -5.81 15.79 -8.49
C PRO A 68 -6.55 16.97 -9.10
N GLN A 69 -5.88 17.73 -9.98
CA GLN A 69 -6.52 18.82 -10.69
C GLN A 69 -7.57 18.22 -11.65
N PRO A 70 -8.79 18.76 -11.73
CA PRO A 70 -9.75 18.31 -12.72
C PRO A 70 -9.17 18.55 -14.11
N ILE A 71 -9.08 17.49 -14.91
CA ILE A 71 -8.61 17.56 -16.29
C ILE A 71 -9.71 18.28 -17.09
N CYS A 72 -9.53 19.57 -17.35
CA CYS A 72 -10.41 20.31 -18.25
C CYS A 72 -10.11 19.84 -19.67
N SER A 73 -11.05 19.14 -20.30
CA SER A 73 -10.95 18.73 -21.70
C SER A 73 -10.77 19.97 -22.59
N LEU A 74 -9.67 20.00 -23.35
CA LEU A 74 -9.45 21.02 -24.37
C LEU A 74 -10.57 20.93 -25.42
N LYS A 75 -11.16 22.06 -25.79
CA LYS A 75 -12.16 22.12 -26.87
C LYS A 75 -11.46 21.76 -28.18
N GLU A 76 -11.98 20.75 -28.87
CA GLU A 76 -11.64 20.43 -30.25
C GLU A 76 -12.11 21.58 -31.15
N GLU A 77 -11.17 22.37 -31.69
CA GLU A 77 -11.45 23.28 -32.79
C GLU A 77 -11.55 22.43 -34.07
N ALA A 78 -12.78 22.16 -34.50
CA ALA A 78 -13.04 21.65 -35.84
C ALA A 78 -12.93 22.84 -36.81
N GLU A 79 -11.82 22.94 -37.53
CA GLU A 79 -11.74 23.79 -38.71
C GLU A 79 -12.39 23.03 -39.88
N ASP A 80 -13.58 23.49 -40.30
CA ASP A 80 -14.23 23.03 -41.52
C ASP A 80 -14.64 24.26 -42.33
N GLU A 81 -13.81 24.66 -43.30
CA GLU A 81 -14.26 25.38 -44.51
C GLU A 81 -13.15 25.43 -45.58
N VAL A 82 -13.03 24.40 -46.42
CA VAL A 82 -12.32 24.54 -47.71
C VAL A 82 -13.33 24.93 -48.79
N GLN A 83 -13.20 26.17 -49.24
CA GLN A 83 -14.08 26.83 -50.20
C GLN A 83 -13.96 26.23 -51.63
N ASP A 84 -15.09 26.26 -52.35
CA ASP A 84 -15.32 25.76 -53.70
C ASP A 84 -14.17 26.02 -54.71
N THR A 85 -13.58 24.95 -55.26
CA THR A 85 -12.75 25.03 -56.47
C THR A 85 -13.65 24.99 -57.70
N ARG A 86 -13.93 26.15 -58.30
CA ARG A 86 -14.63 26.21 -59.59
C ARG A 86 -13.74 25.64 -60.71
N LEU A 87 -14.39 24.88 -61.60
CA LEU A 87 -13.84 24.18 -62.78
C LEU A 87 -13.21 25.10 -63.81
#